data_AF-A0A9R1APD3-F1
#
_entry.id   AF-A0A9R1APD3-F1
#
_cell.length_a   1.000
_cell.length_b   1.000
_cell.length_c   1.000
_cell.angle_alpha   90.00
_cell.angle_beta   90.00
_cell.angle_gamma   90.00
#
_symmetry.space_group_name_H-M   'P 1'
#
loop_
_entity.id
_entity.type
_entity.pdbx_description
1 polymer ?
#
loop_
_entity_poly.entity_id
_entity_poly.type
_entity_poly.pdbx_seq_one_letter_code
_entity_poly.pdbx_strand_id
1 'polypeptide(L)'
;MASRSLDLVVAPTGPCKLLRHWIKAINTFTSEPFVGSPGYPDNVRPDRKGGYWVALHHEKNELPIGRDSHLLVVRIGANGKIVEEMRGPKGVRPTEIMERENGKLYLGSVELPYVGVVKRK
;
A
#
# COMPACT_ATOMS: atom_id res chain seq x y z
N MET A 1 2.05 31.02 -13.69
CA MET A 1 2.47 29.98 -12.73
C MET A 1 1.50 28.82 -12.86
N ALA A 2 1.97 27.61 -13.17
CA ALA A 2 1.08 26.45 -13.19
C ALA A 2 0.60 26.17 -11.76
N SER A 3 -0.72 26.17 -11.54
CA SER A 3 -1.33 25.76 -10.28
C SER A 3 -0.84 24.35 -9.95
N ARG A 4 -0.24 24.16 -8.77
CA ARG A 4 0.18 22.83 -8.30
C ARG A 4 -1.07 21.98 -8.11
N SER A 5 -1.15 20.87 -8.83
CA SER A 5 -2.23 19.92 -8.64
C SER A 5 -2.12 19.27 -7.25
N LEU A 6 -3.27 19.10 -6.59
CA LEU A 6 -3.39 18.44 -5.30
C LEU A 6 -4.28 17.21 -5.46
N ASP A 7 -3.80 16.07 -5.00
CA ASP A 7 -4.48 14.79 -5.09
C ASP A 7 -4.40 13.99 -3.79
N LEU A 8 -5.25 12.96 -3.69
CA LEU A 8 -5.20 11.91 -2.69
C LEU A 8 -5.05 10.56 -3.40
N VAL A 9 -4.35 9.64 -2.74
CA VAL A 9 -4.38 8.24 -3.11
C VAL A 9 -5.38 7.51 -2.24
N VAL A 10 -6.27 6.75 -2.88
CA VAL A 10 -7.33 5.99 -2.21
C VAL A 10 -7.12 4.51 -2.51
N ALA A 11 -7.28 3.68 -1.48
CA ALA A 11 -7.08 2.24 -1.52
C ALA A 11 -8.42 1.48 -1.34
N PRO A 12 -9.30 1.43 -2.34
CA PRO A 12 -10.50 0.61 -2.24
C PRO A 12 -10.12 -0.89 -2.26
N THR A 13 -10.54 -1.63 -1.25
CA THR A 13 -10.15 -3.03 -1.04
C THR A 13 -10.61 -3.96 -2.17
N GLY A 14 -11.91 -4.02 -2.46
CA GLY A 14 -12.49 -4.97 -3.42
C GLY A 14 -11.91 -4.88 -4.84
N PRO A 15 -11.76 -3.68 -5.43
CA PRO A 15 -11.25 -3.51 -6.79
C PRO A 15 -9.78 -3.91 -7.02
N CYS A 16 -9.00 -4.20 -5.97
CA CYS A 16 -7.57 -4.52 -6.07
C CYS A 16 -6.79 -3.50 -6.91
N LYS A 17 -7.06 -2.21 -6.71
CA LYS A 17 -6.36 -1.09 -7.36
C LYS A 17 -6.37 0.13 -6.46
N LEU A 18 -5.38 0.98 -6.63
CA LEU A 18 -5.38 2.32 -6.07
C LEU A 18 -6.02 3.29 -7.06
N LEU A 19 -6.65 4.32 -6.51
CA LEU A 19 -7.21 5.44 -7.26
C LEU A 19 -6.49 6.72 -6.90
N ARG A 20 -6.40 7.63 -7.86
CA ARG A 20 -6.05 9.03 -7.64
C ARG A 20 -7.31 9.85 -7.63
N HIS A 21 -7.53 10.63 -6.57
CA HIS A 21 -8.63 11.56 -6.44
C HIS A 21 -8.12 13.00 -6.45
N TRP A 22 -8.59 13.83 -7.38
CA TRP A 22 -8.10 15.19 -7.57
C TRP A 22 -8.83 16.19 -6.67
N ILE A 23 -8.12 16.87 -5.76
CA ILE A 23 -8.67 17.95 -4.92
C ILE A 23 -8.51 19.32 -5.58
N LYS A 24 -7.42 19.52 -6.33
CA LYS A 24 -7.19 20.75 -7.11
C LYS A 24 -6.53 20.36 -8.43
N ALA A 25 -7.26 20.49 -9.54
CA ALA A 25 -6.78 20.28 -10.91
C ALA A 25 -7.86 20.73 -11.92
N ILE A 26 -7.61 20.60 -13.23
CA ILE A 26 -8.65 20.78 -14.25
C ILE A 26 -9.81 19.78 -14.10
N ASN A 27 -9.53 18.61 -13.50
CA ASN A 27 -10.50 17.55 -13.22
C ASN A 27 -10.83 17.46 -11.72
N THR A 28 -10.97 18.60 -11.04
CA THR A 28 -11.24 18.62 -9.58
C THR A 28 -12.49 17.79 -9.22
N PHE A 29 -12.43 17.07 -8.11
CA PHE A 29 -13.45 16.16 -7.59
C PHE A 29 -13.73 14.90 -8.43
N THR A 30 -12.79 14.52 -9.30
CA THR A 30 -12.86 13.25 -10.03
C THR A 30 -11.84 12.24 -9.51
N SER A 31 -12.12 10.95 -9.73
CA SER A 31 -11.22 9.85 -9.40
C SER A 31 -10.89 9.05 -10.64
N GLU A 32 -9.64 8.64 -10.77
CA GLU A 32 -9.16 7.80 -11.88
C GLU A 32 -8.30 6.64 -11.37
N PRO A 33 -8.20 5.52 -12.11
CA PRO A 33 -7.27 4.45 -11.77
C PRO A 33 -5.84 4.96 -11.69
N PHE A 34 -5.12 4.58 -10.63
CA PHE A 34 -3.72 4.96 -10.44
C PHE A 34 -2.77 3.78 -10.66
N VAL A 35 -2.89 2.73 -9.85
CA VAL A 35 -2.00 1.55 -9.90
C VAL A 35 -2.78 0.29 -9.58
N GLY A 36 -2.58 -0.80 -10.33
CA GLY A 36 -3.14 -2.11 -9.98
C GLY A 36 -2.46 -2.69 -8.74
N SER A 37 -3.24 -3.28 -7.84
CA SER A 37 -2.72 -3.93 -6.62
C SER A 37 -2.63 -5.45 -6.83
N PRO A 38 -1.53 -6.11 -6.40
CA PRO A 38 -1.40 -7.57 -6.49
C PRO A 38 -2.26 -8.30 -5.46
N GLY A 39 -2.87 -7.56 -4.52
CA GLY A 39 -3.77 -8.05 -3.50
C GLY A 39 -4.85 -7.04 -3.14
N TYR A 40 -5.59 -7.33 -2.09
CA TYR A 40 -6.63 -6.47 -1.53
C TYR A 40 -5.98 -5.38 -0.67
N PRO A 41 -5.90 -4.13 -1.15
CA PRO A 41 -5.27 -3.07 -0.38
C PRO A 41 -6.16 -2.67 0.80
N ASP A 42 -5.52 -2.37 1.92
CA ASP A 42 -6.16 -1.82 3.11
C ASP A 42 -5.71 -0.36 3.27
N ASN A 43 -4.75 -0.06 4.15
CA ASN A 43 -4.23 1.31 4.29
C ASN A 43 -3.06 1.63 3.35
N VAL A 44 -3.00 2.90 2.95
CA VAL A 44 -1.94 3.49 2.11
C VAL A 44 -1.28 4.66 2.84
N ARG A 45 0.06 4.71 2.83
CA ARG A 45 0.87 5.76 3.47
C ARG A 45 1.96 6.27 2.54
N PRO A 46 2.31 7.57 2.54
CA PRO A 46 3.47 8.06 1.79
C PRO A 46 4.77 7.39 2.23
N ASP A 47 5.65 7.06 1.28
CA ASP A 47 6.97 6.46 1.54
C ASP A 47 8.08 7.48 1.79
N ARG A 48 7.73 8.77 1.86
CA ARG A 48 8.64 9.93 2.01
C ARG A 48 9.64 10.14 0.86
N LYS A 49 9.53 9.35 -0.22
CA LYS A 49 10.36 9.41 -1.44
C LYS A 49 9.53 9.71 -2.69
N GLY A 50 8.30 10.21 -2.49
CA GLY A 50 7.34 10.52 -3.56
C GLY A 50 6.47 9.32 -3.99
N GLY A 51 6.61 8.18 -3.33
CA GLY A 51 5.80 6.99 -3.51
C GLY A 51 4.90 6.69 -2.30
N TYR A 52 4.42 5.45 -2.25
CA TYR A 52 3.47 4.99 -1.23
C TYR A 52 3.78 3.56 -0.77
N TRP A 53 3.62 3.33 0.51
CA TRP A 53 3.47 2.02 1.12
C TRP A 53 2.00 1.63 1.14
N VAL A 54 1.71 0.36 0.87
CA VAL A 54 0.35 -0.19 0.86
C VAL A 54 0.35 -1.51 1.62
N ALA A 55 -0.42 -1.58 2.70
CA ALA A 55 -0.70 -2.85 3.37
C ALA A 55 -1.73 -3.65 2.57
N LEU A 56 -1.52 -4.95 2.47
CA LEU A 56 -2.39 -5.89 1.77
C LEU A 56 -2.98 -6.85 2.78
N HIS A 57 -4.31 -7.01 2.74
CA HIS A 57 -4.99 -7.98 3.59
C HIS A 57 -4.80 -9.42 3.06
N HIS A 58 -4.78 -9.59 1.74
CA HIS A 58 -4.59 -10.87 1.05
C HIS A 58 -4.06 -10.68 -0.38
N GLU A 59 -3.38 -11.69 -0.92
CA GLU A 59 -3.08 -11.76 -2.35
C GLU A 59 -4.35 -12.08 -3.16
N LYS A 60 -4.46 -11.48 -4.35
CA LYS A 60 -5.64 -11.70 -5.22
C LYS A 60 -5.74 -13.15 -5.71
N ASN A 61 -4.60 -13.81 -5.90
CA ASN A 61 -4.50 -15.16 -6.46
C ASN A 61 -4.00 -16.17 -5.41
N GLU A 62 -4.35 -15.97 -4.13
CA GLU A 62 -3.93 -16.90 -3.07
C GLU A 62 -4.60 -18.27 -3.25
N LEU A 63 -3.80 -19.33 -3.33
CA LEU A 63 -4.29 -20.70 -3.45
C LEU A 63 -4.51 -21.33 -2.06
N PRO A 64 -5.61 -22.11 -1.86
CA PRO A 64 -5.88 -22.82 -0.59
C PRO A 64 -4.74 -23.76 -0.18
N ILE A 65 -4.04 -24.32 -1.16
CA ILE A 65 -2.91 -25.24 -1.00
C ILE A 65 -1.72 -24.60 -1.73
N GLY A 66 -0.60 -24.35 -1.03
CA GLY A 66 0.54 -23.66 -1.61
C GLY A 66 1.51 -23.09 -0.56
N ARG A 67 2.32 -22.10 -0.96
CA ARG A 67 3.36 -21.48 -0.11
C ARG A 67 2.81 -21.05 1.26
N ASP A 68 3.60 -21.25 2.32
CA ASP A 68 3.28 -20.80 3.68
C ASP A 68 3.42 -19.28 3.89
N SER A 69 3.49 -18.52 2.79
CA SER A 69 3.70 -17.06 2.79
C SER A 69 2.85 -16.36 1.75
N HIS A 70 2.46 -15.12 2.02
CA HIS A 70 1.78 -14.22 1.09
C HIS A 70 2.36 -12.79 1.14
N LEU A 71 2.01 -11.96 0.16
CA LEU A 71 2.33 -10.54 0.12
C LEU A 71 1.59 -9.80 1.22
N LEU A 72 2.36 -9.17 2.08
CA LEU A 72 1.89 -8.36 3.20
C LEU A 72 1.81 -6.90 2.83
N VAL A 73 2.81 -6.42 2.08
CA VAL A 73 2.99 -5.01 1.77
C VAL A 73 3.64 -4.86 0.40
N VAL A 74 3.25 -3.81 -0.31
CA VAL A 74 3.98 -3.32 -1.49
C VAL A 74 4.39 -1.86 -1.34
N ARG A 75 5.49 -1.48 -1.99
CA ARG A 75 5.86 -0.09 -2.22
C ARG A 75 5.63 0.28 -3.66
N ILE A 76 4.93 1.38 -3.88
CA ILE A 76 4.71 2.00 -5.18
C ILE A 76 5.64 3.20 -5.27
N GLY A 77 6.46 3.26 -6.30
CA GLY A 77 7.37 4.38 -6.56
C GLY A 77 6.62 5.60 -7.09
N ALA A 78 7.31 6.74 -7.17
CA ALA A 78 6.76 7.98 -7.71
C ALA A 78 6.25 7.87 -9.17
N ASN A 79 6.74 6.87 -9.91
CA ASN A 79 6.31 6.55 -11.27
C ASN A 79 5.06 5.64 -11.34
N GLY A 80 4.43 5.31 -10.21
CA GLY A 80 3.27 4.42 -10.16
C GLY A 80 3.61 2.94 -10.36
N LYS A 81 4.88 2.53 -10.31
CA LYS A 81 5.28 1.12 -10.40
C LYS A 81 5.51 0.53 -9.03
N ILE A 82 5.17 -0.76 -8.87
CA ILE A 82 5.60 -1.53 -7.70
C ILE A 82 7.12 -1.68 -7.78
N VAL A 83 7.81 -1.28 -6.71
CA VAL A 83 9.27 -1.21 -6.62
C VAL A 83 9.81 -1.97 -5.41
N GLU A 84 8.93 -2.47 -4.55
CA GLU A 84 9.29 -3.29 -3.39
C GLU A 84 8.10 -4.17 -2.99
N GLU A 85 8.37 -5.41 -2.62
CA GLU A 85 7.40 -6.37 -2.12
C GLU A 85 7.90 -6.97 -0.82
N MET A 86 7.05 -7.03 0.19
CA MET A 86 7.32 -7.74 1.44
C MET A 86 6.35 -8.90 1.59
N ARG A 87 6.92 -10.09 1.78
CA ARG A 87 6.19 -11.32 2.05
C ARG A 87 6.39 -11.75 3.49
N GLY A 88 5.41 -12.45 4.03
CA GLY A 88 5.49 -13.05 5.35
C GLY A 88 4.50 -14.19 5.52
N PRO A 89 4.44 -14.80 6.71
CA PRO A 89 3.65 -16.01 6.96
C PRO A 89 2.16 -15.80 6.67
N LYS A 90 1.46 -16.85 6.23
CA LYS A 90 -0.01 -16.83 5.99
C LYS A 90 -0.86 -16.33 7.17
N GLY A 91 -0.39 -16.54 8.41
CA GLY A 91 -1.07 -16.08 9.62
C GLY A 91 -0.83 -14.61 10.00
N VAL A 92 -0.08 -13.85 9.20
CA VAL A 92 0.24 -12.45 9.49
C VAL A 92 -0.49 -11.57 8.50
N ARG A 93 -1.42 -10.74 8.96
CA ARG A 93 -2.15 -9.82 8.08
C ARG A 93 -2.02 -8.38 8.57
N PRO A 94 -1.12 -7.57 7.98
CA PRO A 94 -1.06 -6.18 8.33
C PRO A 94 -2.24 -5.43 7.70
N THR A 95 -2.80 -4.51 8.47
CA THR A 95 -3.77 -3.54 7.99
C THR A 95 -3.11 -2.19 7.73
N GLU A 96 -1.96 -1.93 8.34
CA GLU A 96 -1.25 -0.64 8.29
C GLU A 96 0.25 -0.85 8.12
N ILE A 97 0.89 0.06 7.38
CA ILE A 97 2.34 0.17 7.33
C ILE A 97 2.79 1.63 7.40
N MET A 98 3.81 1.88 8.22
CA MET A 98 4.40 3.22 8.34
C MET A 98 5.93 3.19 8.40
N GLU A 99 6.58 3.94 7.49
CA GLU A 99 7.99 4.25 7.57
C GLU A 99 8.23 5.43 8.53
N ARG A 100 9.11 5.22 9.52
CA ARG A 100 9.50 6.24 10.51
C ARG A 100 10.89 6.79 10.19
N GLU A 101 11.26 7.89 10.85
CA GLU A 101 12.52 8.62 10.60
C GLU A 101 13.77 7.79 10.91
N ASN A 102 13.63 6.81 11.79
CA ASN A 102 14.67 5.84 12.10
C ASN A 102 14.89 4.78 11.00
N GLY A 103 14.24 4.92 9.84
CA GLY A 103 14.36 4.00 8.71
C GLY A 103 13.68 2.64 8.90
N LYS A 104 12.89 2.47 9.97
CA LYS A 104 12.14 1.23 10.24
C LYS A 104 10.71 1.33 9.72
N LEU A 105 10.20 0.17 9.33
CA LEU A 105 8.81 -0.04 8.93
C LEU A 105 8.04 -0.66 10.09
N TYR A 106 6.93 -0.03 10.45
CA TYR A 106 6.03 -0.47 11.51
C TYR A 106 4.77 -1.02 10.87
N LEU A 107 4.40 -2.25 11.23
CA LEU A 107 3.28 -3.00 10.69
C LEU A 107 2.23 -3.16 11.79
N GLY A 108 1.05 -2.59 11.57
CA GLY A 108 -0.11 -2.76 12.43
C GLY A 108 -1.00 -3.89 11.91
N SER A 109 -1.60 -4.66 12.81
CA SER A 109 -2.57 -5.71 12.49
C SER A 109 -3.72 -5.66 13.49
N VAL A 110 -4.92 -5.97 13.03
CA VAL A 110 -6.09 -6.17 13.90
C VAL A 110 -6.14 -7.59 14.48
N GLU A 111 -5.31 -8.51 13.97
CA GLU A 111 -5.28 -9.92 14.37
C GLU A 111 -4.16 -10.23 15.36
N LEU A 112 -3.06 -9.46 15.32
CA LEU A 112 -1.89 -9.70 16.16
C LEU A 112 -1.90 -8.84 17.43
N PRO A 113 -1.49 -9.38 18.59
CA PRO A 113 -1.42 -8.62 19.84
C PRO A 113 -0.15 -7.76 19.97
N TYR A 114 0.56 -7.51 18.87
CA TYR A 114 1.83 -6.79 18.85
C TYR A 114 2.02 -6.04 17.53
N VAL A 115 2.95 -5.07 17.54
CA VAL A 115 3.37 -4.32 16.34
C VAL A 115 4.57 -5.02 15.70
N GLY A 116 4.48 -5.32 14.40
CA GLY A 116 5.61 -5.83 13.63
C GLY A 116 6.59 -4.70 13.30
N VAL A 117 7.89 -4.94 13.45
CA VAL A 117 8.91 -3.94 13.10
C VAL A 117 9.97 -4.57 12.20
N VAL A 118 10.15 -4.01 11.01
CA VAL A 118 11.12 -4.48 10.02
C VAL A 118 12.16 -3.41 9.76
N LYS A 119 13.43 -3.80 9.76
CA LYS A 119 14.51 -2.96 9.23
C LYS A 119 14.63 -3.20 7.74
N ARG A 120 14.61 -2.12 6.97
CA ARG A 120 14.91 -2.15 5.54
C ARG A 120 16.39 -2.52 5.36
N LYS A 121 16.67 -3.54 4.54
CA LYS A 121 18.04 -3.90 4.16
C LYS A 121 18.59 -2.94 3.11
#